data_AF-A0A4V1L3Z0-F1
#
_entry.id   AF-A0A4V1L3Z0-F1
#
_cell.length_a   1.000
_cell.length_b   1.000
_cell.length_c   1.000
_cell.angle_alpha   90.00
_cell.angle_beta   90.00
_cell.angle_gamma   90.00
#
_symmetry.space_group_name_H-M   'P 1'
#
loop_
_entity.id
_entity.type
_entity.pdbx_description
1 polymer ?
#
loop_
_entity_poly.entity_id
_entity_poly.type
_entity_poly.pdbx_seq_one_letter_code
_entity_poly.pdbx_strand_id
1 'polypeptide(L)'
;MLWSRLFFHFFAELILRVDAALVGWILRTPRTGDVVEFADASGVLVILPGCSSLANVSLAFLCWVTVSQLVSHKKTAYDLFWCLMACFSVVAVNVSRISFMGLSQWHYAMFHSWWGGAVANTTILGLTVGFCVLGVRRELLRPI
;
A
#
# COMPACT_ATOMS: atom_id res chain seq x y z
N MET A 1 -4.92 -3.97 13.84
CA MET A 1 -3.81 -3.13 14.34
C MET A 1 -4.39 -1.91 15.06
N LEU A 2 -4.44 -1.91 16.40
CA LEU A 2 -4.88 -0.75 17.19
C LEU A 2 -3.97 0.48 16.92
N TRP A 3 -2.66 0.23 16.83
CA TRP A 3 -1.63 1.23 16.58
C TRP A 3 -1.77 1.95 15.24
N SER A 4 -2.11 1.25 14.16
CA SER A 4 -2.30 1.91 12.86
C SER A 4 -3.51 2.83 12.89
N ARG A 5 -4.60 2.45 13.58
CA ARG A 5 -5.77 3.31 13.77
C ARG A 5 -5.46 4.54 14.62
N LEU A 6 -4.68 4.38 15.68
CA LEU A 6 -4.26 5.47 16.55
C LEU A 6 -3.34 6.45 15.80
N PHE A 7 -2.38 5.94 15.05
CA PHE A 7 -1.47 6.75 14.24
C PHE A 7 -2.22 7.47 13.11
N PHE A 8 -3.20 6.80 12.48
CA PHE A 8 -4.14 7.45 11.56
C PHE A 8 -4.86 8.61 12.25
N HIS A 9 -5.30 8.48 13.49
CA HIS A 9 -6.03 9.57 14.14
C HIS A 9 -5.20 10.87 14.22
N PHE A 10 -3.87 10.78 14.35
CA PHE A 10 -3.00 11.96 14.42
C PHE A 10 -2.45 12.41 13.06
N PHE A 11 -2.25 11.49 12.11
CA PHE A 11 -1.56 11.75 10.85
C PHE A 11 -2.39 11.44 9.60
N ALA A 12 -3.68 11.10 9.74
CA ALA A 12 -4.58 10.74 8.65
C ALA A 12 -4.52 11.77 7.53
N GLU A 13 -4.66 13.04 7.88
CA GLU A 13 -4.72 14.12 6.90
C GLU A 13 -3.43 14.21 6.07
N LEU A 14 -2.26 14.13 6.71
CA LEU A 14 -0.98 14.15 6.00
C LEU A 14 -0.84 12.95 5.06
N ILE A 15 -1.19 11.77 5.54
CA ILE A 15 -1.04 10.51 4.80
C ILE A 15 -1.99 10.47 3.61
N LEU A 16 -3.24 10.89 3.81
CA LEU A 16 -4.25 10.98 2.75
C LEU A 16 -3.87 12.03 1.71
N ARG A 17 -3.29 13.17 2.12
CA ARG A 17 -2.76 14.17 1.20
C ARG A 17 -1.61 13.63 0.35
N VAL A 18 -0.76 12.75 0.90
CA VAL A 18 0.32 12.09 0.13
C VAL A 18 -0.24 11.11 -0.88
N ASP A 19 -1.18 10.24 -0.49
CA ASP A 19 -1.85 9.32 -1.43
C ASP A 19 -2.57 10.12 -2.53
N ALA A 20 -3.29 11.20 -2.19
CA ALA A 20 -3.95 12.09 -3.14
C ALA A 20 -2.97 12.83 -4.06
N ALA A 21 -1.80 13.23 -3.54
CA ALA A 21 -0.76 13.87 -4.34
C ALA A 21 -0.18 12.92 -5.39
N LEU A 22 0.09 11.67 -5.03
CA LEU A 22 0.58 10.67 -5.96
C LEU A 22 -0.46 10.35 -7.03
N VAL A 23 -1.73 10.19 -6.65
CA VAL A 23 -2.83 9.93 -7.58
C VAL A 23 -3.06 11.10 -8.54
N GLY A 24 -3.17 12.33 -8.02
CA GLY A 24 -3.34 13.53 -8.85
C GLY A 24 -2.16 13.75 -9.80
N TRP A 25 -0.94 13.39 -9.39
CA TRP A 25 0.23 13.41 -10.26
C TRP A 25 0.15 12.38 -11.40
N ILE A 26 -0.27 11.14 -11.10
CA ILE A 26 -0.44 10.07 -12.09
C ILE A 26 -1.54 10.42 -13.10
N LEU A 27 -2.68 10.91 -12.60
CA LEU A 27 -3.84 11.25 -13.42
C LEU A 27 -3.73 12.61 -14.11
N ARG A 28 -2.76 13.44 -13.68
CA ARG A 28 -2.61 14.84 -14.10
C ARG A 28 -3.88 15.66 -13.85
N THR A 29 -4.58 15.37 -12.77
CA THR A 29 -5.82 16.07 -12.38
C THR A 29 -5.59 17.01 -11.20
N PRO A 30 -6.41 18.08 -11.09
CA PRO A 30 -6.42 18.93 -9.90
C PRO A 30 -6.73 18.13 -8.62
N ARG A 31 -6.14 18.57 -7.50
CA ARG A 31 -6.46 18.04 -6.18
C ARG A 31 -6.59 19.15 -5.15
N THR A 32 -7.45 18.93 -4.16
CA THR A 32 -7.57 19.79 -2.98
C THR A 32 -7.61 18.89 -1.74
N GLY A 33 -6.55 18.92 -0.93
CA GLY A 33 -6.43 18.03 0.23
C GLY A 33 -6.32 16.55 -0.18
N ASP A 34 -7.26 15.75 0.30
CA ASP A 34 -7.47 14.32 0.02
C ASP A 34 -8.48 14.06 -1.11
N VAL A 35 -8.96 15.12 -1.78
CA VAL A 35 -9.89 15.06 -2.90
C VAL A 35 -9.14 15.24 -4.22
N VAL A 36 -9.40 14.36 -5.18
CA VAL A 36 -8.83 14.39 -6.54
C VAL A 36 -9.96 14.41 -7.56
N GLU A 37 -9.89 15.26 -8.58
CA GLU A 37 -10.89 15.24 -9.67
C GLU A 37 -10.72 13.98 -10.54
N PHE A 38 -11.85 13.44 -11.01
CA PHE A 38 -11.80 12.35 -11.99
C PHE A 38 -11.19 12.83 -13.31
N ALA A 39 -10.42 11.96 -13.96
CA ALA A 39 -9.74 12.29 -15.22
C ALA A 39 -10.70 12.63 -16.37
N ASP A 40 -11.93 12.10 -16.33
CA ASP A 40 -13.00 12.41 -17.28
C ASP A 40 -13.89 13.60 -16.86
N ALA A 41 -13.54 14.29 -15.78
CA ALA A 41 -14.31 15.38 -15.17
C ALA A 41 -15.75 15.01 -14.76
N SER A 42 -16.06 13.71 -14.60
CA SER A 42 -17.40 13.25 -14.20
C SER A 42 -17.74 13.51 -12.72
N GLY A 43 -16.76 13.94 -11.92
CA GLY A 43 -16.91 14.16 -10.49
C GLY A 43 -15.58 14.20 -9.76
N VAL A 44 -15.63 13.87 -8.46
CA VAL A 44 -14.48 13.90 -7.55
C VAL A 44 -14.33 12.58 -6.81
N LEU A 45 -13.08 12.19 -6.57
CA LEU A 45 -12.66 11.06 -5.75
C LEU A 45 -12.18 11.57 -4.39
N VAL A 46 -12.89 11.22 -3.32
CA VAL A 46 -12.46 11.50 -1.95
C VAL A 46 -11.70 10.29 -1.41
N ILE A 47 -10.43 10.45 -1.08
CA ILE A 47 -9.62 9.38 -0.51
C ILE A 47 -9.85 9.33 1.00
N LEU A 48 -10.47 8.24 1.46
CA LEU A 48 -10.77 8.03 2.88
C LEU A 48 -9.70 7.15 3.55
N PRO A 49 -9.58 7.18 4.90
CA PRO A 49 -8.60 6.37 5.65
C PRO A 49 -8.58 4.88 5.28
N GLY A 50 -9.74 4.30 4.96
CA GLY A 50 -9.85 2.89 4.55
C GLY A 50 -9.22 2.56 3.19
N CYS A 51 -8.97 3.57 2.35
CA CYS A 51 -8.33 3.41 1.04
C CYS A 51 -6.82 3.67 1.08
N SER A 52 -6.30 4.20 2.19
CA SER A 52 -4.92 4.65 2.28
C SER A 52 -3.92 3.51 2.45
N SER A 53 -2.73 3.72 1.89
CA SER A 53 -1.64 2.75 1.86
C SER A 53 -1.09 2.38 3.25
N LEU A 54 -1.27 3.22 4.27
CA LEU A 54 -0.60 3.08 5.58
C LEU A 54 -0.99 1.82 6.35
N ALA A 55 -2.28 1.42 6.32
CA ALA A 55 -2.73 0.22 7.02
C ALA A 55 -2.04 -1.03 6.45
N ASN A 56 -1.89 -1.07 5.13
CA ASN A 56 -1.21 -2.16 4.43
C ASN A 56 0.31 -2.12 4.65
N VAL A 57 0.94 -0.93 4.72
CA VAL A 57 2.38 -0.79 5.02
C VAL A 57 2.69 -1.32 6.43
N SER A 58 1.81 -1.07 7.40
CA SER A 58 1.95 -1.62 8.76
C SER A 58 1.93 -3.15 8.77
N LEU A 59 1.08 -3.76 7.93
CA LEU A 59 1.04 -5.21 7.75
C LEU A 59 2.29 -5.74 7.05
N ALA A 60 2.85 -5.00 6.08
CA ALA A 60 4.10 -5.37 5.42
C ALA A 60 5.28 -5.39 6.40
N PHE A 61 5.38 -4.38 7.26
CA PHE A 61 6.38 -4.36 8.32
C PHE A 61 6.21 -5.52 9.31
N LEU A 62 4.96 -5.81 9.73
CA LEU A 62 4.68 -6.95 10.59
C LEU A 62 5.06 -8.28 9.91
N CYS A 63 4.78 -8.42 8.62
CA CYS A 63 5.13 -9.59 7.83
C CYS A 63 6.65 -9.79 7.82
N TRP A 64 7.43 -8.72 7.57
CA TRP A 64 8.88 -8.77 7.64
C TRP A 64 9.39 -9.25 9.00
N VAL A 65 8.88 -8.68 10.09
CA VAL A 65 9.23 -9.09 11.46
C VAL A 65 8.88 -10.56 11.70
N THR A 66 7.70 -10.99 11.27
CA THR A 66 7.22 -12.37 11.48
C THR A 66 8.10 -13.37 10.74
N VAL A 67 8.38 -13.13 9.45
CA VAL A 67 9.23 -13.99 8.63
C VAL A 67 10.66 -14.02 9.18
N SER A 68 11.22 -12.87 9.55
CA SER A 68 12.56 -12.78 10.13
C SER A 68 12.68 -13.57 11.43
N GLN A 69 11.67 -13.51 12.29
CA GLN A 69 11.66 -14.27 13.55
C GLN A 69 11.50 -15.78 13.32
N LEU A 70 10.67 -16.19 12.36
CA LEU A 70 10.43 -17.62 12.07
C LEU A 70 11.70 -18.34 11.60
N VAL A 71 12.56 -17.66 10.85
CA VAL A 71 13.83 -18.23 10.33
C VAL A 71 15.04 -17.89 11.19
N SER A 72 14.84 -17.26 12.36
CA SER A 72 15.92 -16.78 13.23
C SER A 72 16.95 -15.92 12.48
N HIS A 73 16.45 -15.04 11.62
CA HIS A 73 17.25 -14.24 10.70
C HIS A 73 18.27 -13.37 11.44
N LYS A 74 19.53 -13.39 10.99
CA LYS A 74 20.56 -12.49 11.53
C LYS A 74 20.44 -11.14 10.86
N LYS A 75 20.19 -10.09 11.65
CA LYS A 75 19.99 -8.73 11.14
C LYS A 75 21.14 -8.28 10.24
N THR A 76 20.83 -7.83 9.03
CA THR A 76 21.78 -7.26 8.08
C THR A 76 21.33 -5.88 7.60
N ALA A 77 22.26 -5.06 7.10
CA ALA A 77 21.89 -3.78 6.47
C ALA A 77 21.01 -3.97 5.21
N TYR A 78 21.07 -5.14 4.58
CA TYR A 78 20.25 -5.50 3.42
C TYR A 78 18.79 -5.76 3.77
N ASP A 79 18.49 -6.04 5.03
CA ASP A 79 17.12 -6.26 5.53
C ASP A 79 16.27 -5.01 5.39
N LEU A 80 16.89 -3.85 5.63
CA LEU A 80 16.22 -2.57 5.45
C LEU A 80 15.79 -2.38 3.99
N PHE A 81 16.62 -2.78 3.03
CA PHE A 81 16.27 -2.71 1.61
C PHE A 81 15.04 -3.59 1.29
N TRP A 82 15.01 -4.84 1.75
CA TRP A 82 13.88 -5.75 1.48
C TRP A 82 12.60 -5.33 2.19
N CYS A 83 12.69 -4.86 3.43
CA CYS A 83 11.57 -4.27 4.15
C CYS A 83 11.03 -3.03 3.43
N LEU A 84 11.90 -2.16 2.93
CA LEU A 84 11.51 -0.98 2.15
C LEU A 84 10.87 -1.38 0.81
N MET A 85 11.37 -2.43 0.14
CA MET A 85 10.74 -2.96 -1.08
C MET A 85 9.34 -3.52 -0.82
N ALA A 86 9.16 -4.26 0.28
CA ALA A 86 7.83 -4.71 0.69
C ALA A 86 6.88 -3.52 0.93
N CYS A 87 7.31 -2.52 1.70
CA CYS A 87 6.53 -1.30 1.96
C CYS A 87 6.22 -0.51 0.67
N PHE A 88 7.21 -0.34 -0.20
CA PHE A 88 7.06 0.37 -1.46
C PHE A 88 6.07 -0.34 -2.39
N SER A 89 6.13 -1.68 -2.46
CA SER A 89 5.21 -2.47 -3.27
C SER A 89 3.75 -2.27 -2.85
N VAL A 90 3.51 -2.15 -1.54
CA VAL A 90 2.19 -1.87 -0.98
C VAL A 90 1.68 -0.51 -1.41
N VAL A 91 2.52 0.53 -1.30
CA VAL A 91 2.17 1.90 -1.73
C VAL A 91 1.89 1.91 -3.23
N ALA A 92 2.74 1.29 -4.04
CA ALA A 92 2.59 1.24 -5.48
C ALA A 92 1.26 0.59 -5.92
N VAL A 93 0.90 -0.56 -5.34
CA VAL A 93 -0.36 -1.24 -5.68
C VAL A 93 -1.57 -0.42 -5.23
N ASN A 94 -1.56 0.15 -4.03
CA ASN A 94 -2.67 0.97 -3.53
C ASN A 94 -2.86 2.25 -4.34
N VAL A 95 -1.79 3.00 -4.58
CA VAL A 95 -1.82 4.23 -5.40
C VAL A 95 -2.28 3.91 -6.82
N SER A 96 -1.83 2.80 -7.40
CA SER A 96 -2.29 2.37 -8.73
C SER A 96 -3.79 2.07 -8.74
N ARG A 97 -4.30 1.35 -7.73
CA ARG A 97 -5.73 1.08 -7.58
C ARG A 97 -6.54 2.37 -7.46
N ILE A 98 -6.09 3.31 -6.63
CA ILE A 98 -6.77 4.61 -6.46
C ILE A 98 -6.71 5.41 -7.75
N SER A 99 -5.60 5.37 -8.48
CA SER A 99 -5.48 6.02 -9.79
C SER A 99 -6.47 5.44 -10.80
N PHE A 100 -6.62 4.11 -10.87
CA PHE A 100 -7.66 3.50 -11.70
C PHE A 100 -9.07 3.93 -11.28
N MET A 101 -9.36 3.95 -9.97
CA MET A 101 -10.63 4.48 -9.46
C MET A 101 -10.86 5.95 -9.86
N GLY A 102 -9.79 6.73 -9.99
CA GLY A 102 -9.83 8.14 -10.36
C GLY A 102 -10.02 8.44 -11.85
N LEU A 103 -10.11 7.42 -12.72
CA LEU A 103 -10.29 7.66 -14.16
C LEU A 103 -11.71 8.13 -14.52
N SER A 104 -12.72 7.49 -13.94
CA SER A 104 -14.13 7.88 -14.09
C SER A 104 -15.00 7.22 -13.04
N GLN A 105 -16.26 7.64 -12.94
CA GLN A 105 -17.26 7.02 -12.06
C GLN A 105 -17.45 5.50 -12.31
N TRP A 106 -17.34 5.06 -13.57
CA TRP A 106 -17.42 3.63 -13.90
C TRP A 106 -16.21 2.85 -13.37
N HIS A 107 -15.00 3.40 -13.53
CA HIS A 107 -13.80 2.77 -12.99
C HIS A 107 -13.82 2.76 -11.47
N TYR A 108 -14.32 3.82 -10.83
CA TYR A 108 -14.56 3.83 -9.40
C TYR A 108 -15.42 2.64 -8.99
N ALA A 109 -16.60 2.45 -9.59
CA ALA A 109 -17.48 1.32 -9.26
C ALA A 109 -16.80 -0.05 -9.46
N MET A 110 -16.03 -0.21 -10.54
CA MET A 110 -15.33 -1.46 -10.86
C MET A 110 -14.22 -1.78 -9.85
N PHE A 111 -13.32 -0.83 -9.57
CA PHE A 111 -12.14 -1.05 -8.72
C PHE A 111 -12.43 -0.88 -7.22
N HIS A 112 -13.52 -0.20 -6.87
CA HIS A 112 -14.05 -0.13 -5.52
C HIS A 112 -14.88 -1.37 -5.13
N SER A 113 -15.31 -2.17 -6.11
CA SER A 113 -16.04 -3.41 -5.86
C SER A 113 -15.27 -4.39 -4.97
N TRP A 114 -16.01 -5.37 -4.40
CA TRP A 114 -15.42 -6.46 -3.63
C TRP A 114 -14.30 -7.17 -4.40
N TRP A 115 -14.50 -7.43 -5.69
CA TRP A 115 -13.50 -8.06 -6.55
C TRP A 115 -12.25 -7.20 -6.73
N GLY A 116 -12.42 -5.89 -6.96
CA GLY A 116 -11.30 -4.95 -7.06
C GLY A 116 -10.46 -4.91 -5.78
N GLY A 117 -11.13 -4.94 -4.61
CA GLY A 117 -10.47 -5.04 -3.31
C GLY A 117 -9.74 -6.37 -3.11
N ALA A 118 -10.39 -7.49 -3.43
CA ALA A 118 -9.80 -8.83 -3.28
C ALA A 118 -8.54 -9.01 -4.13
N VAL A 119 -8.57 -8.57 -5.40
CA VAL A 119 -7.41 -8.62 -6.30
C VAL A 119 -6.27 -7.79 -5.74
N ALA A 120 -6.51 -6.52 -5.43
CA ALA A 120 -5.47 -5.63 -4.91
C ALA A 120 -4.84 -6.15 -3.61
N ASN A 121 -5.66 -6.61 -2.66
CA ASN A 121 -5.18 -7.15 -1.39
C ASN A 121 -4.37 -8.44 -1.57
N THR A 122 -4.79 -9.31 -2.49
CA THR A 122 -4.05 -10.54 -2.81
C THR A 122 -2.72 -10.22 -3.46
N THR A 123 -2.68 -9.25 -4.37
CA THR A 123 -1.43 -8.76 -4.98
C THR A 123 -0.49 -8.16 -3.92
N ILE A 124 -1.00 -7.32 -3.02
CA ILE A 124 -0.22 -6.74 -1.91
C ILE A 124 0.35 -7.86 -1.04
N LEU A 125 -0.47 -8.85 -0.66
CA LEU A 125 -0.03 -9.97 0.16
C LEU A 125 1.07 -10.76 -0.54
N GLY A 126 0.87 -11.13 -1.81
CA GLY A 126 1.83 -11.89 -2.60
C GLY A 126 3.17 -11.16 -2.74
N LEU A 127 3.15 -9.87 -3.05
CA LEU A 127 4.37 -9.05 -3.16
C LEU A 127 5.07 -8.90 -1.80
N THR A 128 4.31 -8.61 -0.75
CA THR A 128 4.85 -8.46 0.61
C THR A 128 5.55 -9.74 1.05
N VAL A 129 4.87 -10.88 0.94
CA VAL A 129 5.44 -12.19 1.30
C VAL A 129 6.64 -12.49 0.41
N GLY A 130 6.54 -12.26 -0.90
CA GLY A 130 7.63 -12.47 -1.85
C GLY A 130 8.90 -11.68 -1.48
N PHE A 131 8.78 -10.37 -1.22
CA PHE A 131 9.91 -9.55 -0.80
C PHE A 131 10.47 -9.97 0.56
N CYS A 132 9.61 -10.34 1.51
CA CYS A 132 10.07 -10.84 2.81
C CYS A 132 10.86 -12.15 2.68
N VAL A 133 10.34 -13.12 1.92
CA VAL A 133 11.00 -14.41 1.65
C VAL A 133 12.31 -14.22 0.87
N LEU A 134 12.33 -13.34 -0.13
CA LEU A 134 13.55 -13.01 -0.86
C LEU A 134 14.62 -12.38 0.04
N GLY A 135 14.21 -11.59 1.04
CA GLY A 135 15.13 -10.98 2.00
C GLY A 135 15.80 -11.99 2.92
N VAL A 136 15.10 -13.06 3.31
CA VAL A 136 15.62 -14.13 4.18
C VAL A 136 16.01 -15.41 3.41
N ARG A 137 16.14 -15.32 2.08
CA ARG A 137 16.36 -16.49 1.23
C ARG A 137 17.64 -17.25 1.55
N ARG A 138 18.65 -16.57 2.09
CA ARG A 138 19.97 -17.18 2.39
C ARG A 138 19.84 -18.17 3.54
N GLU A 139 19.01 -17.85 4.50
CA GLU A 139 18.70 -18.62 5.71
C GLU A 139 17.70 -19.74 5.38
N LEU A 140 16.74 -19.49 4.48
CA LEU A 140 15.81 -20.51 3.99
C LEU A 140 16.47 -21.61 3.14
N LEU A 141 17.42 -21.24 2.28
CA LEU A 141 18.10 -22.19 1.37
C LEU A 141 19.31 -22.89 2.00
N ARG A 142 19.72 -22.46 3.20
CA ARG A 142 20.72 -23.13 4.03
C ARG A 142 20.13 -23.39 5.42
N PRO A 143 19.14 -24.30 5.52
CA PRO A 143 18.76 -24.80 6.83
C PRO A 143 20.01 -25.41 7.45
N ILE A 144 20.41 -24.88 8.62
CA ILE A 144 21.48 -25.43 9.44
C ILE A 144 21.07 -26.83 9.88
#